data_AF-A0A5C1NIL9-F1
#
_entry.id   AF-A0A5C1NIL9-F1
#
_cell.length_a   1.000
_cell.length_b   1.000
_cell.length_c   1.000
_cell.angle_alpha   90.00
_cell.angle_beta   90.00
_cell.angle_gamma   90.00
#
_symmetry.space_group_name_H-M   'P 1'
#
loop_
_entity.id
_entity.type
_entity.pdbx_description
1 polymer ?
#
loop_
_entity_poly.entity_id
_entity_poly.type
_entity_poly.pdbx_seq_one_letter_code
_entity_poly.pdbx_strand_id
1 'polypeptide(L)'
;MVESLVPNRERLAIVIDTLGEPFFHDAMIEYLSELFGGLKGLSLLYHKSAQPEILVNQVLDENVQEIYLSGLYILDPLNNVTRDNLSA
;
A
#
# COMPACT_ATOMS: atom_id res chain seq x y z
N MET A 1 -5.93 -10.94 30.94
CA MET A 1 -5.94 -11.29 29.50
C MET A 1 -4.66 -10.77 28.88
N VAL A 2 -3.60 -11.58 28.94
CA VAL A 2 -2.33 -11.32 28.26
C VAL A 2 -2.21 -12.44 27.22
N GLU A 3 -3.07 -12.36 26.21
CA GLU A 3 -2.97 -13.22 25.04
C GLU A 3 -2.34 -12.38 23.92
N SER A 4 -1.27 -12.91 23.33
CA SER A 4 -0.81 -12.55 21.98
C SER A 4 0.06 -11.28 21.79
N LEU A 5 1.04 -10.99 22.66
CA LEU A 5 2.09 -10.01 22.33
C LEU A 5 3.26 -10.59 21.50
N VAL A 6 3.27 -11.91 21.29
CA VAL A 6 4.36 -12.64 20.62
C VAL A 6 4.23 -12.76 19.08
N PRO A 7 3.05 -12.65 18.40
CA PRO A 7 3.01 -12.76 16.93
C PRO A 7 3.49 -11.51 16.17
N ASN A 8 3.18 -10.30 16.66
CA ASN A 8 3.36 -9.09 15.86
C ASN A 8 4.83 -8.72 15.66
N ARG A 9 5.69 -8.97 16.65
CA ARG A 9 7.13 -8.69 16.55
C ARG A 9 7.82 -9.60 15.54
N GLU A 10 7.48 -10.89 15.55
CA GLU A 10 8.04 -11.87 14.61
C GLU A 10 7.57 -11.59 13.19
N ARG A 11 6.28 -11.24 13.01
CA ARG A 11 5.74 -10.85 11.70
C ARG A 11 6.36 -9.56 11.18
N LEU A 12 6.54 -8.55 12.03
CA LEU A 12 7.25 -7.34 11.66
C LEU A 12 8.71 -7.64 11.27
N ALA A 13 9.37 -8.58 11.94
CA ALA A 13 10.73 -8.99 11.58
C ALA A 13 10.77 -9.59 10.17
N ILE A 14 9.81 -10.47 9.82
CA ILE A 14 9.68 -11.00 8.46
C ILE A 14 9.57 -9.86 7.45
N VAL A 15 8.68 -8.89 7.71
CA VAL A 15 8.49 -7.75 6.81
C VAL A 15 9.78 -6.93 6.64
N ILE A 16 10.53 -6.70 7.72
CA ILE A 16 11.84 -6.03 7.67
C ILE A 16 12.84 -6.83 6.83
N ASP A 17 12.86 -8.16 6.97
CA ASP A 17 13.76 -9.04 6.21
C ASP A 17 13.46 -9.03 4.70
N THR A 18 12.25 -8.63 4.31
CA THR A 18 11.86 -8.46 2.89
C THR A 18 12.19 -7.08 2.31
N LEU A 19 12.79 -6.17 3.07
CA LEU A 19 13.13 -4.83 2.57
C LEU A 19 14.04 -4.89 1.34
N GLY A 20 13.59 -4.27 0.24
CA GLY A 20 14.30 -4.28 -1.04
C GLY A 20 13.95 -5.45 -1.95
N GLU A 21 13.19 -6.43 -1.46
CA GLU A 21 12.69 -7.54 -2.26
C GLU A 21 11.38 -7.17 -2.99
N PRO A 22 11.06 -7.82 -4.13
CA PRO A 22 9.87 -7.49 -4.93
C PRO A 22 8.54 -7.64 -4.18
N PHE A 23 8.49 -8.49 -3.15
CA PHE A 23 7.28 -8.83 -2.39
C PHE A 23 7.17 -8.08 -1.05
N PHE A 24 8.03 -7.09 -0.81
CA PHE A 24 7.99 -6.25 0.40
C PHE A 24 6.61 -5.63 0.63
N HIS A 25 6.01 -5.07 -0.42
CA HIS A 25 4.73 -4.38 -0.31
C HIS A 25 3.58 -5.32 0.01
N ASP A 26 3.60 -6.55 -0.54
CA ASP A 26 2.63 -7.59 -0.19
C ASP A 26 2.76 -8.00 1.28
N ALA A 27 4.00 -8.25 1.76
CA ALA A 27 4.27 -8.61 3.15
C ALA A 27 3.84 -7.49 4.13
N MET A 28 4.11 -6.23 3.78
CA MET A 28 3.64 -5.07 4.54
C MET A 28 2.11 -5.02 4.62
N ILE A 29 1.41 -5.19 3.49
CA ILE A 29 -0.05 -5.14 3.45
C ILE A 29 -0.66 -6.30 4.23
N GLU A 30 -0.11 -7.51 4.14
CA GLU A 30 -0.55 -8.66 4.92
C GLU A 30 -0.40 -8.40 6.42
N TYR A 31 0.78 -7.91 6.85
CA TYR A 31 1.02 -7.55 8.24
C TYR A 31 0.02 -6.50 8.76
N LEU A 32 -0.21 -5.42 7.98
CA LEU A 32 -1.18 -4.39 8.34
C LEU A 32 -2.62 -4.93 8.35
N SER A 33 -2.98 -5.77 7.38
CA SER A 33 -4.29 -6.40 7.27
C SER A 33 -4.64 -7.13 8.57
N GLU A 34 -3.73 -7.96 9.07
CA GLU A 34 -3.93 -8.74 10.29
C GLU A 34 -4.06 -7.85 11.53
N LEU A 35 -3.28 -6.77 11.62
CA LEU A 35 -3.37 -5.80 12.72
C LEU A 35 -4.73 -5.10 12.77
N PHE A 36 -5.35 -4.87 11.61
CA PHE A 36 -6.62 -4.15 11.50
C PHE A 36 -7.83 -5.07 11.24
N GLY A 37 -7.70 -6.37 11.51
CA GLY A 37 -8.84 -7.30 11.48
C GLY A 37 -9.16 -7.87 10.10
N GLY A 38 -8.15 -8.14 9.27
CA GLY A 38 -8.30 -8.79 7.96
C GLY A 38 -8.78 -7.85 6.86
N LEU A 39 -8.45 -6.55 6.95
CA LEU A 39 -8.82 -5.58 5.92
C LEU A 39 -8.02 -5.81 4.64
N LYS A 40 -8.67 -5.70 3.48
CA LYS A 40 -7.98 -5.71 2.19
C LYS A 40 -7.22 -4.40 1.97
N GLY A 41 -6.03 -4.50 1.38
CA GLY A 41 -5.14 -3.35 1.19
C GLY A 41 -4.95 -2.94 -0.27
N LEU A 42 -4.62 -1.67 -0.46
CA LEU A 42 -4.16 -1.08 -1.72
C LEU A 42 -2.87 -0.31 -1.42
N SER A 43 -1.80 -0.60 -2.16
CA SER A 43 -0.53 0.11 -2.07
C SER A 43 -0.25 0.81 -3.40
N LEU A 44 0.00 2.11 -3.34
CA LEU A 44 0.22 2.98 -4.49
C LEU A 44 1.54 3.73 -4.34
N LEU A 45 2.27 3.86 -5.44
CA LEU A 45 3.41 4.76 -5.57
C LEU A 45 2.99 5.98 -6.41
N TYR A 46 3.00 7.15 -5.78
CA TYR A 46 2.73 8.41 -6.45
C TYR A 46 4.01 9.02 -7.02
N HIS A 47 3.93 9.51 -8.26
CA HIS A 47 5.03 10.18 -8.93
C HIS A 47 4.73 11.66 -9.13
N LYS A 48 5.78 12.48 -9.10
CA LYS A 48 5.69 13.94 -9.32
C LYS A 48 5.19 14.30 -10.72
N SER A 49 5.57 13.54 -11.74
CA SER A 49 5.30 13.89 -13.16
C SER A 49 4.84 12.71 -14.00
N ALA A 50 4.45 11.59 -13.38
CA ALA A 50 3.93 10.40 -14.06
C ALA A 50 2.60 9.97 -13.41
N GLN A 51 1.92 9.03 -14.08
CA GLN A 51 0.78 8.35 -13.48
C GLN A 51 1.23 7.51 -12.27
N PRO A 52 0.36 7.24 -11.28
CA PRO A 52 0.68 6.36 -10.17
C PRO A 52 0.98 4.93 -10.62
N GLU A 53 1.77 4.22 -9.83
CA GLU A 53 1.99 2.78 -9.95
C GLU A 53 1.25 2.04 -8.85
N ILE A 54 0.56 0.95 -9.21
CA ILE A 54 -0.11 0.07 -8.25
C ILE A 54 0.85 -1.03 -7.87
N LEU A 55 1.25 -1.07 -6.60
CA LEU A 55 2.20 -2.05 -6.07
C LEU A 55 1.47 -3.29 -5.53
N VAL A 56 0.34 -3.09 -4.87
CA VAL A 56 -0.52 -4.16 -4.34
C VAL A 56 -1.97 -3.75 -4.52
N ASN A 57 -2.81 -4.62 -5.07
CA ASN A 57 -4.24 -4.37 -5.20
C ASN A 57 -5.07 -5.58 -4.74
N GLN A 58 -5.74 -5.44 -3.61
CA GLN A 58 -6.71 -6.42 -3.11
C GLN A 58 -8.15 -5.89 -3.11
N VAL A 59 -8.34 -4.62 -3.50
CA VAL A 59 -9.57 -3.85 -3.24
C VAL A 59 -10.32 -3.49 -4.52
N LEU A 60 -9.60 -3.09 -5.58
CA LEU A 60 -10.17 -2.60 -6.82
C LEU A 60 -10.28 -3.71 -7.85
N ASP A 61 -11.44 -3.82 -8.49
CA ASP A 61 -11.60 -4.67 -9.67
C ASP A 61 -10.80 -4.10 -10.86
N GLU A 62 -10.44 -4.96 -11.82
CA GLU A 62 -9.57 -4.60 -12.96
C GLU A 62 -10.07 -3.36 -13.72
N ASN A 63 -11.38 -3.28 -14.00
CA ASN A 63 -11.97 -2.13 -14.69
C ASN A 63 -11.83 -0.82 -13.89
N VAL A 64 -11.95 -0.87 -12.57
CA VAL A 64 -11.82 0.31 -11.70
C VAL A 64 -10.36 0.75 -11.64
N GLN A 65 -9.45 -0.21 -11.55
CA GLN A 65 -8.00 0.03 -11.63
C GLN A 65 -7.63 0.71 -12.96
N GLU A 66 -8.15 0.22 -14.09
CA GLU A 66 -7.89 0.81 -15.41
C GLU A 66 -8.41 2.25 -15.48
N ILE A 67 -9.66 2.49 -15.05
CA ILE A 67 -10.24 3.84 -15.01
C ILE A 67 -9.40 4.76 -14.12
N TYR A 68 -8.99 4.28 -12.94
CA TYR A 68 -8.14 5.03 -12.02
C TYR A 68 -6.85 5.48 -12.70
N LEU A 69 -6.10 4.55 -13.29
CA LEU A 69 -4.82 4.80 -13.96
C LEU A 69 -4.95 5.60 -15.25
N SER A 70 -6.11 5.54 -15.93
CA SER A 70 -6.36 6.29 -17.17
C SER A 70 -6.48 7.81 -16.97
N GLY A 71 -6.62 8.28 -15.73
CA GLY A 71 -6.60 9.71 -15.42
C GLY A 71 -7.40 10.12 -14.19
N LEU A 72 -8.25 9.25 -13.64
CA LEU A 72 -9.05 9.61 -12.46
C LEU A 72 -8.18 9.89 -11.22
N TYR A 73 -6.96 9.34 -11.17
CA TYR A 73 -5.98 9.65 -10.11
C TYR A 73 -5.67 11.15 -9.95
N ILE A 74 -5.90 11.98 -10.97
CA ILE A 74 -5.73 13.44 -10.88
C ILE A 74 -6.68 14.05 -9.84
N LEU A 75 -7.83 13.41 -9.62
CA LEU A 75 -8.82 13.84 -8.63
C LEU A 75 -8.59 13.22 -7.24
N ASP A 76 -7.62 12.31 -7.09
CA ASP A 76 -7.30 11.71 -5.78
C ASP A 76 -6.58 12.75 -4.89
N PRO A 77 -7.17 13.11 -3.73
CA PRO A 77 -6.54 14.02 -2.79
C PRO A 77 -5.16 13.54 -2.31
N LEU A 78 -4.95 12.22 -2.15
CA LEU A 78 -3.68 11.65 -1.70
C LEU A 78 -2.59 11.82 -2.76
N ASN A 79 -2.94 11.65 -4.04
CA ASN A 79 -2.03 11.94 -5.15
C ASN A 79 -1.62 13.43 -5.15
N ASN A 80 -2.60 14.32 -5.02
CA ASN A 80 -2.35 15.77 -5.05
C ASN A 80 -1.48 16.24 -3.87
N VAL A 81 -1.80 15.81 -2.64
CA VAL A 81 -0.97 16.11 -1.46
C VAL A 81 0.45 15.58 -1.61
N THR A 82 0.61 14.37 -2.16
CA THR A 82 1.96 13.79 -2.35
C THR A 82 2.76 14.57 -3.39
N ARG A 83 2.15 14.98 -4.50
CA ARG A 83 2.81 15.76 -5.56
C ARG A 83 3.20 17.16 -5.10
N ASP A 84 2.38 17.79 -4.28
CA ASP A 84 2.68 19.08 -3.67
C ASP A 84 3.90 18.95 -2.75
N ASN A 85 3.95 17.91 -1.90
CA ASN A 85 5.09 17.65 -1.01
C ASN A 85 6.39 17.31 -1.76
N LEU A 86 6.31 16.67 -2.94
CA LEU A 86 7.47 16.42 -3.81
C LEU A 86 7.92 17.66 -4.60
N SER A 87 7.13 18.73 -4.56
CA SER A 87 7.39 20.00 -5.25
C SER A 87 7.92 21.10 -4.34
N ALA A 88 7.76 20.96 -3.03
CA ALA A 88 8.37 21.79 -1.99
C ALA A 88 9.85 21.42 -1.78
#